data_AF-A0A967SSB9-F1
#
_entry.id   AF-A0A967SSB9-F1
#
_cell.length_a   1.000
_cell.length_b   1.000
_cell.length_c   1.000
_cell.angle_alpha   90.00
_cell.angle_beta   90.00
_cell.angle_gamma   90.00
#
_symmetry.space_group_name_H-M   'P 1'
#
loop_
_entity.id
_entity.type
_entity.pdbx_description
1 polymer ?
#
loop_
_entity_poly.entity_id
_entity_poly.type
_entity_poly.pdbx_seq_one_letter_code
_entity_poly.pdbx_strand_id
1 'polypeptide(L)'
;SYDKGNWRPLGLGMDRPVNALAIHNNKLFAGGSFTYSGNLNANRVARWTGSRWVDMADGFNGTVNSLHSYEGKLFAGGAFTKSGEKEILRFARWNE
;
A
#
# COMPACT_ATOMS: atom_id res chain seq x y z
N SER A 1 11.14 10.09 5.31
CA SER A 1 11.54 11.29 4.54
C SER A 1 13.03 11.54 4.71
N TYR A 2 13.65 12.38 3.87
CA TYR A 2 15.05 12.77 4.04
C TYR A 2 15.11 14.20 4.58
N ASP A 3 15.81 14.41 5.70
CA ASP A 3 16.01 15.73 6.30
C ASP A 3 17.41 15.86 6.89
N LYS A 4 18.13 16.93 6.51
CA LYS A 4 19.49 17.26 6.99
C LYS A 4 20.44 16.06 7.06
N GLY A 5 20.58 15.31 5.97
CA GLY A 5 21.51 14.19 5.90
C GLY A 5 20.99 12.87 6.49
N ASN A 6 19.77 12.85 7.03
CA ASN A 6 19.24 11.69 7.74
C ASN A 6 17.94 11.18 7.13
N TRP A 7 17.83 9.85 7.02
CA TRP A 7 16.57 9.17 6.77
C TRP A 7 15.71 9.23 8.03
N ARG A 8 14.47 9.66 7.86
CA ARG A 8 13.43 9.68 8.89
C ARG A 8 12.32 8.70 8.54
N PRO A 9 11.65 8.09 9.53
CA PRO A 9 10.43 7.33 9.26
C PRO A 9 9.39 8.22 8.59
N LEU A 10 8.60 7.64 7.69
CA LEU A 10 7.42 8.31 7.14
C LEU A 10 6.20 7.90 7.97
N GLY A 11 5.75 8.79 8.86
CA GLY A 11 4.76 8.46 9.89
C GLY A 11 5.33 7.46 10.90
N LEU A 12 4.53 6.46 11.26
CA LEU A 12 4.94 5.37 12.17
C LEU A 12 5.65 4.20 11.46
N GLY A 13 5.84 4.28 10.14
CA GLY A 13 6.40 3.18 9.34
C GLY A 13 5.42 2.00 9.15
N MET A 14 5.96 0.86 8.71
CA MET A 14 5.21 -0.38 8.48
C MET A 14 5.77 -1.51 9.35
N ASP A 15 4.91 -2.40 9.82
CA ASP A 15 5.29 -3.52 10.71
C ASP A 15 6.00 -4.68 10.01
N ARG A 16 5.93 -4.76 8.69
CA ARG A 16 6.61 -5.76 7.85
C ARG A 16 7.11 -5.14 6.53
N PRO A 17 7.87 -5.87 5.70
CA PRO A 17 8.40 -5.33 4.45
C PRO A 17 7.37 -4.67 3.54
N VAL A 18 7.76 -3.50 3.04
CA VAL A 18 7.17 -2.82 1.90
C VAL A 18 7.91 -3.32 0.66
N ASN A 19 7.18 -3.96 -0.26
CA ASN A 19 7.75 -4.55 -1.47
C ASN A 19 7.59 -3.63 -2.69
N ALA A 20 6.59 -2.75 -2.66
CA ALA A 20 6.24 -1.88 -3.78
C ALA A 20 5.82 -0.49 -3.31
N LEU A 21 6.18 0.52 -4.10
CA LEU A 21 5.72 1.91 -3.97
C LEU A 21 5.20 2.39 -5.32
N ALA A 22 4.14 3.21 -5.31
CA ALA A 22 3.64 3.88 -6.50
C ALA A 22 3.15 5.28 -6.17
N ILE A 23 3.30 6.20 -7.11
CA ILE A 23 2.60 7.49 -7.12
C ILE A 23 1.40 7.37 -8.05
N HIS A 24 0.22 7.71 -7.57
CA HIS A 24 -1.01 7.74 -8.35
C HIS A 24 -1.85 8.95 -7.92
N ASN A 25 -2.30 9.78 -8.86
CA ASN A 25 -3.04 11.03 -8.58
C ASN A 25 -2.39 11.89 -7.48
N ASN A 26 -1.07 12.11 -7.56
CA ASN A 26 -0.25 12.82 -6.56
C ASN A 26 -0.30 12.26 -5.12
N LYS A 27 -0.78 11.03 -4.94
CA LYS A 27 -0.80 10.33 -3.65
C LYS A 27 0.25 9.21 -3.69
N LEU A 28 0.94 9.01 -2.58
CA LEU A 28 1.91 7.91 -2.42
C LEU A 28 1.19 6.69 -1.87
N PHE A 29 1.47 5.53 -2.47
CA PHE A 29 0.94 4.24 -2.10
C PHE A 29 2.07 3.28 -1.78
N ALA A 30 1.82 2.38 -0.84
CA ALA A 30 2.71 1.31 -0.46
C ALA A 30 1.98 -0.03 -0.57
N GLY A 31 2.69 -1.05 -1.04
CA GLY A 31 2.25 -2.45 -1.10
C GLY A 31 3.32 -3.35 -0.51
N GLY A 32 2.92 -4.41 0.20
CA GLY A 32 3.88 -5.30 0.83
C GLY A 32 3.24 -6.44 1.61
N SER A 33 3.96 -6.92 2.61
CA SER A 33 3.48 -7.97 3.54
C SER A 33 2.95 -7.39 4.86
N PHE A 34 3.03 -6.07 5.04
CA PHE A 34 2.60 -5.37 6.26
C PHE A 34 1.12 -5.53 6.55
N THR A 35 0.79 -5.49 7.84
CA THR A 35 -0.59 -5.46 8.33
C THR A 35 -0.93 -4.17 9.03
N TYR A 36 0.07 -3.51 9.62
CA TYR A 36 -0.12 -2.31 10.40
C TYR A 36 0.89 -1.22 10.05
N SER A 37 0.45 0.02 10.19
CA SER A 37 1.30 1.20 10.34
C SER A 37 1.09 1.77 11.74
N GLY A 38 1.92 1.36 12.70
CA GLY A 38 1.68 1.62 14.12
C GLY A 38 0.48 0.81 14.62
N ASN A 39 -0.56 1.50 15.09
CA ASN A 39 -1.83 0.88 15.54
C ASN A 39 -2.94 0.94 14.47
N LEU A 40 -2.66 1.50 13.29
CA LEU A 40 -3.62 1.61 12.19
C LEU A 40 -3.49 0.42 11.27
N ASN A 41 -4.63 -0.14 10.86
CA ASN A 41 -4.66 -1.21 9.88
C ASN A 41 -4.17 -0.66 8.52
N ALA A 42 -3.42 -1.48 7.79
CA ALA A 42 -2.85 -1.16 6.49
C ALA A 42 -2.93 -2.34 5.52
N ASN A 43 -3.31 -3.55 5.97
CA ASN A 43 -3.68 -4.73 5.17
C ASN A 43 -2.99 -4.86 3.79
N ARG A 44 -1.66 -4.84 3.77
CA ARG A 44 -0.78 -5.09 2.61
C ARG A 44 -0.86 -4.02 1.52
N VAL A 45 -1.72 -3.01 1.65
CA VAL A 45 -1.83 -1.87 0.75
C VAL A 45 -2.33 -0.62 1.50
N ALA A 46 -1.57 0.47 1.43
CA ALA A 46 -1.88 1.70 2.16
C ALA A 46 -1.52 2.96 1.37
N ARG A 47 -2.20 4.05 1.69
CA ARG A 47 -2.02 5.37 1.08
C ARG A 47 -1.50 6.39 2.09
N TRP A 48 -0.54 7.23 1.70
CA TRP A 48 -0.05 8.33 2.51
C TRP A 48 -0.96 9.56 2.42
N THR A 49 -1.30 10.16 3.57
CA THR A 49 -2.13 11.37 3.64
C THR A 49 -1.34 12.68 3.70
N GLY A 50 0.00 12.60 3.83
CA GLY A 50 0.83 13.74 4.23
C GLY A 50 1.28 13.66 5.69
N SER A 51 0.55 12.93 6.54
CA SER A 51 0.85 12.80 7.98
C SER A 51 0.78 11.37 8.51
N ARG A 52 -0.02 10.49 7.90
CA ARG A 52 -0.14 9.08 8.28
C ARG A 52 -0.41 8.19 7.07
N TRP A 53 -0.14 6.90 7.22
CA TRP A 53 -0.66 5.89 6.32
C TRP A 53 -2.10 5.57 6.70
N VAL A 54 -2.96 5.45 5.69
CA VAL A 54 -4.33 4.96 5.83
C VAL A 54 -4.51 3.72 4.98
N ASP A 55 -5.34 2.80 5.46
CA ASP A 55 -5.77 1.63 4.74
C ASP A 55 -6.47 1.98 3.41
N MET A 56 -6.50 1.00 2.52
CA MET A 56 -7.26 1.06 1.28
C MET A 56 -8.38 0.02 1.29
N ALA A 57 -9.56 0.44 1.74
CA ALA A 57 -10.72 -0.45 1.94
C ALA A 57 -10.31 -1.69 2.77
N ASP A 58 -10.75 -2.89 2.38
CA ASP A 58 -10.41 -4.12 3.09
C ASP A 58 -8.93 -4.55 2.92
N GLY A 59 -8.22 -3.94 1.96
CA GLY A 59 -6.87 -4.34 1.58
C GLY A 59 -6.83 -5.73 0.93
N PHE A 60 -5.79 -6.52 1.22
CA PHE A 60 -5.61 -7.85 0.63
C PHE A 60 -5.31 -8.92 1.69
N ASN A 61 -5.70 -10.17 1.41
CA ASN A 61 -5.39 -11.32 2.27
C ASN A 61 -3.97 -11.90 2.06
N GLY A 62 -3.19 -11.35 1.14
CA GLY A 62 -1.85 -11.80 0.80
C GLY A 62 -0.95 -10.65 0.35
N THR A 63 0.34 -10.93 0.24
CA THR A 63 1.37 -9.93 -0.05
C THR A 63 1.13 -9.22 -1.38
N VAL A 64 1.22 -7.89 -1.39
CA VAL A 64 1.32 -7.09 -2.62
C VAL A 64 2.80 -6.95 -2.99
N ASN A 65 3.19 -7.48 -4.15
CA ASN A 65 4.59 -7.47 -4.60
C ASN A 65 4.87 -6.36 -5.60
N SER A 66 3.85 -5.81 -6.25
CA SER A 66 3.98 -4.74 -7.23
C SER A 66 2.79 -3.79 -7.16
N LEU A 67 3.07 -2.50 -7.33
CA LEU A 67 2.09 -1.43 -7.51
C LEU A 67 2.52 -0.61 -8.73
N HIS A 68 1.57 -0.27 -9.60
CA HIS A 68 1.87 0.55 -10.76
C HIS A 68 0.68 1.44 -11.13
N SER A 69 0.96 2.69 -11.51
CA SER A 69 -0.05 3.58 -12.08
C SER A 69 0.00 3.46 -13.59
N TYR A 70 -1.15 3.17 -14.23
CA TYR A 70 -1.25 3.06 -15.68
C TYR A 70 -2.65 3.53 -16.12
N GLU A 71 -2.73 4.37 -17.14
CA GLU A 71 -3.99 4.89 -17.71
C GLU A 71 -4.99 5.40 -16.65
N GLY A 72 -4.51 6.22 -15.71
CA GLY A 72 -5.37 6.81 -14.67
C GLY A 72 -5.92 5.80 -13.66
N LYS A 73 -5.34 4.61 -13.55
CA LYS A 73 -5.71 3.58 -12.57
C LYS A 73 -4.48 3.10 -11.81
N LEU A 74 -4.70 2.62 -10.59
CA LEU A 74 -3.67 1.95 -9.79
C LEU A 74 -3.85 0.44 -9.89
N PHE A 75 -2.79 -0.27 -10.27
CA PHE A 75 -2.75 -1.72 -10.37
C PHE A 75 -1.93 -2.30 -9.25
N ALA A 76 -2.38 -3.42 -8.70
CA ALA A 76 -1.67 -4.22 -7.71
C ALA A 76 -1.47 -5.64 -8.23
N GLY A 77 -0.24 -6.14 -8.11
CA GLY A 77 0.11 -7.53 -8.42
C GLY A 77 0.73 -8.21 -7.21
N GLY A 78 0.41 -9.48 -6.95
CA GLY A 78 0.96 -10.16 -5.80
C GLY A 78 0.40 -11.56 -5.50
N ALA A 79 0.61 -11.96 -4.26
CA ALA A 79 0.25 -13.27 -3.72
C ALA A 79 -1.15 -13.28 -3.04
N PHE A 80 -1.99 -12.27 -3.26
CA PHE A 80 -3.34 -12.23 -2.72
C PHE A 80 -4.35 -13.01 -3.57
N THR A 81 -5.41 -13.48 -2.93
CA THR A 81 -6.55 -14.14 -3.58
C THR A 81 -7.89 -13.50 -3.25
N LYS A 82 -7.92 -12.60 -2.26
CA LYS A 82 -9.12 -11.89 -1.82
C LYS A 82 -8.82 -10.45 -1.39
N SER A 83 -9.85 -9.63 -1.48
CA SER A 83 -9.96 -8.32 -0.84
C SER A 83 -11.32 -8.27 -0.14
N GLY A 84 -11.32 -8.26 1.19
CA GLY A 84 -12.51 -8.55 1.99
C GLY A 84 -13.10 -9.92 1.63
N GLU A 85 -14.41 -9.96 1.42
CA GLU A 85 -15.14 -11.17 0.99
C GLU A 85 -15.04 -11.44 -0.51
N LYS A 86 -14.49 -10.49 -1.30
CA LYS A 86 -14.42 -10.61 -2.76
C LYS A 86 -13.18 -11.37 -3.20
N GLU A 87 -13.37 -12.36 -4.06
CA GLU A 87 -12.27 -13.02 -4.76
C GLU A 87 -11.62 -12.06 -5.77
N ILE A 88 -10.31 -11.87 -5.61
CA ILE A 88 -9.46 -11.10 -6.53
C ILE A 88 -8.13 -11.83 -6.64
N LEU A 89 -7.90 -12.50 -7.77
CA LEU A 89 -6.76 -13.39 -7.93
C LEU A 89 -5.54 -12.65 -8.47
N ARG A 90 -4.55 -12.42 -7.60
CA ARG A 90 -3.15 -12.04 -7.91
C ARG A 90 -2.95 -10.70 -8.63
N PHE A 91 -3.98 -10.14 -9.25
CA PHE A 91 -3.94 -8.92 -10.03
C PHE A 91 -5.23 -8.13 -9.83
N ALA A 92 -5.11 -6.90 -9.36
CA ALA A 92 -6.22 -6.03 -9.02
C ALA A 92 -6.03 -4.66 -9.64
N ARG A 93 -7.13 -3.98 -9.93
CA ARG A 93 -7.13 -2.54 -10.23
C ARG A 93 -7.97 -1.81 -9.20
N TRP A 94 -7.54 -0.61 -8.86
CA TRP A 94 -8.28 0.35 -8.06
C TRP A 94 -8.58 1.58 -8.92
N ASN A 95 -9.84 1.97 -8.90
CA ASN A 95 -10.30 3.26 -9.40
C ASN A 95 -10.80 4.03 -8.17
N GLU A 96 -10.60 5.34 -8.16
CA GLU A 96 -11.21 6.23 -7.15
C GLU A 96 -12.75 6.18 -7.19
#